data_AF-A0A1V6CGB4-F1
#
_entry.id   AF-A0A1V6CGB4-F1
#
_cell.length_a   1.000
_cell.length_b   1.000
_cell.length_c   1.000
_cell.angle_alpha   90.00
_cell.angle_beta   90.00
_cell.angle_gamma   90.00
#
_symmetry.space_group_name_H-M   'P 1'
#
loop_
_entity.id
_entity.type
_entity.pdbx_description
1 polymer ?
#
loop_
_entity_poly.entity_id
_entity_poly.type
_entity_poly.pdbx_seq_one_letter_code
_entity_poly.pdbx_strand_id
1 'polypeptide(L)'
;MKQREISKSDPYVPNDSKNLYVNMEGWRYKYKGPAAKKAILHHLEHWPQARALAAEICDFYGNCLLYYEDSNLESSHYQINLKHDPIAFNHACVQLQLGTSRTAEALCHELLHLSTRMCGFPFGEKFFIPHDLIDYAATYMGFYPVIGNLVEHELIFEKFIDIGFDKRNFLGCISPPPDYKTLASTAVKSSFYRKEIGFPWWCLEYFRHWISIRHWIGDEPALYADCALFWGSKVHPSMKATTRNIRDLIESGVLTDRKQYHRHVNTLLELMKIPKFTEWTFIKSGKDSTPLVYRLAHKEKINPNGSNSHVLKTMGTTLKHGFQSNL
;
A
#
# COMPACT_ATOMS: atom_id res chain seq x y z
N MET A 1 60.86 -0.79 -21.66
CA MET A 1 61.12 -2.07 -20.96
C MET A 1 60.70 -1.94 -19.50
N LYS A 2 60.36 -3.08 -18.87
CA LYS A 2 59.98 -3.36 -17.45
C LYS A 2 60.30 -2.25 -16.40
N GLN A 3 59.36 -1.76 -15.57
CA GLN A 3 58.52 -2.43 -14.54
C GLN A 3 59.23 -2.56 -13.17
N ARG A 4 58.60 -2.03 -12.09
CA ARG A 4 58.77 -2.51 -10.70
C ARG A 4 57.62 -2.12 -9.77
N GLU A 5 57.51 -2.90 -8.69
CA GLU A 5 56.40 -3.05 -7.73
C GLU A 5 56.97 -3.04 -6.28
N ILE A 6 56.24 -2.86 -5.16
CA ILE A 6 54.79 -2.69 -4.87
C ILE A 6 54.64 -1.97 -3.51
N SER A 7 53.54 -1.25 -3.21
CA SER A 7 52.92 -1.25 -1.85
C SER A 7 51.55 -0.53 -1.77
N LYS A 8 50.69 -1.00 -0.84
CA LYS A 8 49.35 -0.47 -0.50
C LYS A 8 49.31 0.03 0.95
N SER A 9 48.85 1.27 1.17
CA SER A 9 48.26 1.84 2.41
C SER A 9 48.32 3.38 2.30
N ASP A 10 47.28 4.20 2.38
CA ASP A 10 45.83 3.98 2.54
C ASP A 10 45.06 4.73 1.42
N PRO A 11 43.71 4.76 1.42
CA PRO A 11 43.09 5.91 2.07
C PRO A 11 41.73 5.66 2.77
N TYR A 12 41.42 6.62 3.66
CA TYR A 12 40.07 7.10 4.02
C TYR A 12 39.34 6.50 5.25
N VAL A 13 38.93 7.43 6.12
CA VAL A 13 38.11 7.34 7.35
C VAL A 13 37.34 8.68 7.38
N PRO A 14 36.02 8.77 7.67
CA PRO A 14 35.30 8.01 8.69
C PRO A 14 34.11 7.17 8.20
N ASN A 15 33.57 6.39 9.14
CA ASN A 15 32.66 5.29 8.90
C ASN A 15 31.39 5.40 9.76
N ASP A 16 30.37 6.07 9.23
CA ASP A 16 29.07 6.29 9.90
C ASP A 16 28.08 5.10 9.74
N SER A 17 28.50 4.01 9.09
CA SER A 17 27.64 2.83 8.81
C SER A 17 27.22 2.01 10.05
N LYS A 18 27.66 2.38 11.26
CA LYS A 18 27.69 1.51 12.45
C LYS A 18 26.34 1.05 13.02
N ASN A 19 25.19 1.55 12.55
CA ASN A 19 23.86 1.20 13.07
C ASN A 19 22.82 0.88 11.97
N LEU A 20 23.26 0.44 10.78
CA LEU A 20 22.35 0.00 9.72
C LEU A 20 22.05 -1.49 9.84
N TYR A 21 20.79 -1.84 10.04
CA TYR A 21 20.31 -3.21 10.06
C TYR A 21 19.40 -3.49 8.86
N VAL A 22 19.43 -4.72 8.35
CA VAL A 22 18.58 -5.17 7.24
C VAL A 22 17.70 -6.32 7.72
N ASN A 23 16.39 -6.24 7.49
CA ASN A 23 15.46 -7.32 7.81
C ASN A 23 15.51 -8.45 6.75
N MET A 24 14.82 -9.56 6.99
CA MET A 24 14.79 -10.71 6.07
C MET A 24 14.18 -10.42 4.67
N GLU A 25 13.60 -9.24 4.47
CA GLU A 25 12.98 -8.80 3.22
C GLU A 25 13.80 -7.72 2.50
N GLY A 26 15.03 -7.44 2.98
CA GLY A 26 15.94 -6.46 2.37
C GLY A 26 15.72 -5.01 2.82
N TRP A 27 14.83 -4.75 3.78
CA TRP A 27 14.54 -3.41 4.25
C TRP A 27 15.49 -2.96 5.34
N ARG A 28 15.90 -1.69 5.25
CA ARG A 28 16.75 -1.04 6.24
C ARG A 28 15.93 -0.58 7.45
N TYR A 29 16.51 -0.69 8.64
CA TYR A 29 16.08 0.05 9.82
C TYR A 29 17.30 0.55 10.61
N LYS A 30 17.10 1.67 11.31
CA LYS A 30 18.11 2.33 12.15
C LYS A 30 17.71 2.30 13.63
N TYR A 31 16.40 2.24 13.90
CA TYR A 31 15.84 2.21 15.24
C TYR A 31 14.77 1.11 15.39
N LYS A 32 14.56 0.67 16.63
CA LYS A 32 13.57 -0.36 16.98
C LYS A 32 12.89 -0.04 18.31
N GLY A 33 11.60 -0.34 18.43
CA GLY A 33 10.84 -0.24 19.68
C GLY A 33 10.96 1.12 20.37
N PRO A 34 11.38 1.20 21.64
CA PRO A 34 11.53 2.48 22.36
C PRO A 34 12.42 3.50 21.64
N ALA A 35 13.46 3.07 20.90
CA ALA A 35 14.30 3.96 20.13
C ALA A 35 13.58 4.51 18.88
N ALA A 36 12.77 3.66 18.21
CA ALA A 36 11.91 4.09 17.11
C ALA A 36 10.86 5.11 17.61
N LYS A 37 10.18 4.82 18.72
CA LYS A 37 9.24 5.74 19.39
C LYS A 37 9.90 7.08 19.68
N LYS A 38 11.11 7.10 20.27
CA LYS A 38 11.82 8.35 20.58
C LYS A 38 12.09 9.19 19.33
N ALA A 39 12.55 8.58 18.24
CA ALA A 39 12.85 9.29 17.00
C ALA A 39 11.57 9.83 16.33
N ILE A 40 10.53 9.00 16.21
CA ILE A 40 9.22 9.37 15.66
C ILE A 40 8.60 10.55 16.44
N LEU A 41 8.62 10.51 17.77
CA LEU A 41 8.03 11.57 18.61
C LEU A 41 8.84 12.88 18.64
N HIS A 42 10.08 12.88 18.15
CA HIS A 42 10.89 14.09 18.00
C HIS A 42 10.52 14.83 16.71
N HIS A 43 10.38 14.13 15.58
CA HIS A 43 9.90 14.72 14.31
C HIS A 43 8.50 15.36 14.42
N LEU A 44 7.73 14.98 15.45
CA LEU A 44 6.37 15.50 15.72
C LEU A 44 6.30 16.41 16.95
N GLU A 45 7.42 16.90 17.48
CA GLU A 45 7.44 17.65 18.75
C GLU A 45 6.62 18.96 18.73
N HIS A 46 6.47 19.58 17.56
CA HIS A 46 5.64 20.77 17.32
C HIS A 46 4.19 20.48 16.95
N TRP A 47 3.78 19.20 16.89
CA TRP A 47 2.45 18.76 16.44
C TRP A 47 1.74 17.93 17.53
N PRO A 48 1.16 18.54 18.58
CA PRO A 48 0.72 17.82 19.78
C PRO A 48 -0.28 16.68 19.53
N GLN A 49 -1.25 16.87 18.63
CA GLN A 49 -2.25 15.85 18.30
C GLN A 49 -1.64 14.69 17.51
N ALA A 50 -0.84 14.99 16.49
CA ALA A 50 -0.11 13.98 15.71
C ALA A 50 0.88 13.20 16.58
N ARG A 51 1.57 13.87 17.51
CA ARG A 51 2.48 13.27 18.48
C ARG A 51 1.78 12.34 19.47
N ALA A 52 0.57 12.70 19.92
CA ALA A 52 -0.24 11.83 20.77
C ALA A 52 -0.66 10.55 20.03
N LEU A 53 -1.18 10.68 18.81
CA LEU A 53 -1.51 9.56 17.93
C LEU A 53 -0.28 8.66 17.67
N ALA A 54 0.86 9.27 17.34
CA ALA A 54 2.11 8.55 17.11
C ALA A 54 2.58 7.78 18.35
N ALA A 55 2.34 8.31 19.56
CA ALA A 55 2.67 7.62 20.80
C ALA A 55 1.80 6.36 20.99
N GLU A 56 0.49 6.46 20.78
CA GLU A 56 -0.44 5.32 20.83
C GLU A 56 -0.04 4.22 19.84
N ILE A 57 0.32 4.61 18.60
CA ILE A 57 0.76 3.67 17.56
C ILE A 57 2.07 2.99 17.95
N CYS A 58 3.05 3.76 18.45
CA CYS A 58 4.32 3.21 18.91
C CYS A 58 4.15 2.26 20.11
N ASP A 59 3.22 2.54 21.03
CA ASP A 59 2.96 1.67 22.18
C ASP A 59 2.21 0.38 21.81
N PHE A 60 1.35 0.42 20.78
CA PHE A 60 0.67 -0.77 20.26
C PHE A 60 1.64 -1.72 19.56
N TYR A 61 2.53 -1.21 18.70
CA TYR A 61 3.50 -2.06 17.98
C TYR A 61 4.72 -2.41 18.83
N GLY A 62 5.03 -1.60 19.85
CA GLY A 62 6.06 -1.88 20.86
C GLY A 62 7.40 -2.28 20.26
N ASN A 63 8.00 -3.35 20.79
CA ASN A 63 9.28 -3.88 20.32
C ASN A 63 9.26 -4.44 18.88
N CYS A 64 8.09 -4.56 18.25
CA CYS A 64 7.93 -4.98 16.87
C CYS A 64 7.83 -3.80 15.89
N LEU A 65 7.95 -2.55 16.34
CA LEU A 65 8.11 -1.39 15.45
C LEU A 65 9.57 -1.20 15.04
N LEU A 66 9.82 -1.12 13.74
CA LEU A 66 11.08 -0.73 13.11
C LEU A 66 10.93 0.66 12.49
N TYR A 67 12.01 1.45 12.52
CA TYR A 67 12.01 2.79 11.93
C TYR A 67 13.34 3.09 11.22
N TYR A 68 13.23 3.69 10.04
CA TYR A 68 14.33 4.16 9.19
C TYR A 68 14.07 5.59 8.74
N GLU A 69 15.14 6.35 8.54
CA GLU A 69 15.07 7.73 8.05
C GLU A 69 16.32 8.03 7.22
N ASP A 70 16.14 8.62 6.05
CA ASP A 70 17.23 8.88 5.09
C ASP A 70 16.74 9.90 4.04
N SER A 71 17.60 10.83 3.63
CA SER A 71 17.28 11.79 2.57
C SER A 71 17.37 11.20 1.15
N ASN A 72 17.96 10.00 1.02
CA ASN A 72 18.13 9.31 -0.27
C ASN A 72 17.00 8.33 -0.59
N LEU A 73 15.94 8.28 0.21
CA LEU A 73 14.72 7.54 -0.13
C LEU A 73 13.96 8.26 -1.24
N GLU A 74 13.34 7.51 -2.14
CA GLU A 74 12.44 8.04 -3.20
C GLU A 74 11.15 8.62 -2.58
N SER A 75 10.63 7.96 -1.55
CA SER A 75 9.41 8.34 -0.83
C SER A 75 9.37 7.73 0.57
N SER A 76 8.60 8.35 1.46
CA SER A 76 8.21 7.75 2.73
C SER A 76 7.21 6.64 2.49
N HIS A 77 7.24 5.60 3.31
CA HIS A 77 6.34 4.45 3.18
C HIS A 77 6.35 3.56 4.44
N TYR A 78 5.20 2.95 4.75
CA TYR A 78 5.06 1.94 5.80
C TYR A 78 5.16 0.50 5.27
N GLN A 79 5.29 -0.46 6.20
CA GLN A 79 5.08 -1.89 5.94
C GLN A 79 4.54 -2.60 7.19
N ILE A 80 3.77 -3.68 7.02
CA ILE A 80 3.37 -4.60 8.09
C ILE A 80 3.70 -6.02 7.66
N ASN A 81 4.65 -6.67 8.31
CA ASN A 81 5.09 -8.01 7.94
C ASN A 81 4.55 -9.10 8.86
N LEU A 82 4.16 -10.21 8.25
CA LEU A 82 3.72 -11.42 8.91
C LEU A 82 4.66 -12.58 8.65
N LYS A 83 4.73 -13.51 9.61
CA LYS A 83 5.01 -14.91 9.32
C LYS A 83 3.68 -15.57 8.99
N HIS A 84 3.62 -16.43 7.96
CA HIS A 84 2.35 -17.04 7.51
C HIS A 84 2.13 -18.48 8.02
N ASP A 85 3.21 -19.21 8.32
CA ASP A 85 3.16 -20.62 8.76
C ASP A 85 4.09 -20.89 9.98
N PRO A 86 3.54 -20.97 11.21
CA PRO A 86 2.19 -20.54 11.59
C PRO A 86 2.04 -19.01 11.46
N ILE A 87 0.79 -18.53 11.40
CA ILE A 87 0.55 -17.09 11.30
C ILE A 87 0.94 -16.36 12.58
N ALA A 88 1.78 -15.33 12.46
CA ALA A 88 2.25 -14.51 13.58
C ALA A 88 2.68 -13.12 13.10
N PHE A 89 2.65 -12.13 13.99
CA PHE A 89 3.24 -10.83 13.72
C PHE A 89 4.75 -10.96 13.62
N ASN A 90 5.36 -10.30 12.62
CA ASN A 90 6.81 -10.18 12.53
C ASN A 90 7.21 -8.77 13.01
N HIS A 91 6.85 -7.73 12.24
CA HIS A 91 7.11 -6.34 12.59
C HIS A 91 6.26 -5.37 11.76
N ALA A 92 6.07 -4.15 12.28
CA ALA A 92 5.72 -2.99 11.47
C ALA A 92 7.00 -2.21 11.14
N CYS A 93 7.06 -1.54 9.99
CA CYS A 93 8.15 -0.67 9.59
C CYS A 93 7.59 0.67 9.12
N VAL A 94 8.30 1.76 9.41
CA VAL A 94 8.14 3.05 8.72
C VAL A 94 9.51 3.47 8.21
N GLN A 95 9.61 3.82 6.93
CA GLN A 95 10.75 4.52 6.36
C GLN A 95 10.34 5.95 6.03
N LEU A 96 11.05 6.93 6.59
CA LEU A 96 10.79 8.35 6.41
C LEU A 96 11.83 8.98 5.48
N GLN A 97 11.35 9.53 4.36
CA GLN A 97 12.16 10.40 3.51
C GLN A 97 12.41 11.74 4.22
N LEU A 98 13.69 12.06 4.44
CA LEU A 98 14.11 13.34 5.01
C LEU A 98 14.41 14.38 3.94
N GLY A 99 14.48 15.65 4.33
CA GLY A 99 14.88 16.76 3.45
C GLY A 99 13.74 17.39 2.64
N THR A 100 12.49 16.97 2.87
CA THR A 100 11.31 17.61 2.28
C THR A 100 10.64 18.55 3.29
N SER A 101 9.95 19.58 2.79
CA SER A 101 9.12 20.47 3.63
C SER A 101 7.91 19.78 4.28
N ARG A 102 7.58 18.55 3.84
CA ARG A 102 6.43 17.74 4.27
C ARG A 102 6.84 16.53 5.14
N THR A 103 8.01 16.59 5.78
CA THR A 103 8.57 15.45 6.54
C THR A 103 7.64 15.01 7.68
N ALA A 104 7.01 15.95 8.41
CA ALA A 104 6.09 15.63 9.51
C ALA A 104 4.77 15.03 8.99
N GLU A 105 4.22 15.59 7.91
CA GLU A 105 3.04 15.10 7.22
C GLU A 105 3.23 13.68 6.68
N ALA A 106 4.33 13.43 5.97
CA ALA A 106 4.66 12.12 5.43
C ALA A 106 4.82 11.07 6.54
N LEU A 107 5.52 11.40 7.62
CA LEU A 107 5.61 10.52 8.80
C LEU A 107 4.23 10.18 9.37
N CYS A 108 3.33 11.16 9.48
CA CYS A 108 1.99 10.94 10.02
C CYS A 108 1.08 10.17 9.08
N HIS A 109 1.24 10.34 7.76
CA HIS A 109 0.55 9.55 6.74
C HIS A 109 0.87 8.05 6.91
N GLU A 110 2.16 7.69 7.00
CA GLU A 110 2.59 6.30 7.20
C GLU A 110 2.13 5.72 8.55
N LEU A 111 2.16 6.53 9.61
CA LEU A 111 1.64 6.14 10.93
C LEU A 111 0.13 5.91 10.89
N LEU A 112 -0.63 6.75 10.18
CA LEU A 112 -2.08 6.61 10.05
C LEU A 112 -2.46 5.31 9.35
N HIS A 113 -1.74 4.91 8.30
CA HIS A 113 -1.93 3.58 7.71
C HIS A 113 -1.71 2.45 8.73
N LEU A 114 -0.64 2.50 9.54
CA LEU A 114 -0.41 1.54 10.62
C LEU A 114 -1.56 1.55 11.66
N SER A 115 -2.18 2.71 11.89
CA SER A 115 -3.31 2.85 12.81
C SER A 115 -4.58 2.12 12.35
N THR A 116 -4.79 1.92 11.04
CA THR A 116 -5.96 1.19 10.51
C THR A 116 -6.10 -0.21 11.12
N ARG A 117 -4.98 -0.90 11.37
CA ARG A 117 -4.99 -2.25 11.94
C ARG A 117 -5.29 -2.23 13.44
N MET A 118 -4.83 -1.20 14.14
CA MET A 118 -5.16 -0.97 15.56
C MET A 118 -6.67 -0.73 15.75
N CYS A 119 -7.29 0.01 14.82
CA CYS A 119 -8.73 0.24 14.77
C CYS A 119 -9.55 -1.02 14.42
N GLY A 120 -8.88 -2.11 14.02
CA GLY A 120 -9.46 -3.42 13.75
C GLY A 120 -9.87 -3.64 12.29
N PHE A 121 -9.40 -2.83 11.34
CA PHE A 121 -9.58 -3.11 9.92
C PHE A 121 -8.66 -4.25 9.47
N PRO A 122 -9.19 -5.35 8.92
CA PRO A 122 -8.38 -6.46 8.45
C PRO A 122 -7.71 -6.14 7.11
N PHE A 123 -6.72 -6.93 6.74
CA PHE A 123 -6.16 -6.96 5.39
C PHE A 123 -6.33 -8.34 4.76
N GLY A 124 -6.38 -8.38 3.44
CA GLY A 124 -6.42 -9.63 2.69
C GLY A 124 -5.08 -10.36 2.77
N GLU A 125 -5.12 -11.65 3.11
CA GLU A 125 -3.91 -12.47 3.23
C GLU A 125 -3.75 -13.41 2.03
N LYS A 126 -4.82 -14.08 1.61
CA LYS A 126 -4.80 -15.03 0.49
C LYS A 126 -5.90 -14.74 -0.50
N PHE A 127 -5.66 -15.12 -1.74
CA PHE A 127 -6.63 -15.08 -2.82
C PHE A 127 -6.37 -16.25 -3.76
N PHE A 128 -7.38 -16.58 -4.55
CA PHE A 128 -7.33 -17.64 -5.55
C PHE A 128 -7.32 -17.03 -6.95
N ILE A 129 -6.40 -17.46 -7.82
CA ILE A 129 -6.42 -17.10 -9.24
C ILE A 129 -7.00 -18.29 -10.04
N PRO A 130 -8.13 -18.10 -10.74
CA PRO A 130 -8.67 -19.08 -11.69
C PRO A 130 -7.61 -19.56 -12.70
N HIS A 131 -7.66 -20.83 -13.10
CA HIS A 131 -6.65 -21.43 -13.98
C HIS A 131 -6.53 -20.71 -15.33
N ASP A 132 -7.64 -20.28 -15.91
CA ASP A 132 -7.73 -19.46 -17.13
C ASP A 132 -7.08 -18.07 -16.98
N LEU A 133 -6.80 -17.64 -15.75
CA LEU A 133 -6.18 -16.38 -15.41
C LEU A 133 -4.74 -16.52 -14.85
N ILE A 134 -4.14 -17.71 -14.87
CA ILE A 134 -2.84 -17.98 -14.23
C ILE A 134 -1.69 -17.14 -14.80
N ASP A 135 -1.70 -16.86 -16.12
CA ASP A 135 -0.71 -16.02 -16.80
C ASP A 135 -0.67 -14.58 -16.25
N TYR A 136 -1.77 -14.14 -15.61
CA TYR A 136 -1.92 -12.80 -15.00
C TYR A 136 -1.56 -12.74 -13.52
N ALA A 137 -1.03 -13.83 -12.93
CA ALA A 137 -0.79 -13.90 -11.50
C ALA A 137 0.06 -12.74 -10.97
N ALA A 138 1.10 -12.36 -11.71
CA ALA A 138 1.96 -11.21 -11.37
C ALA A 138 1.20 -9.88 -11.43
N THR A 139 0.39 -9.67 -12.46
CA THR A 139 -0.43 -8.47 -12.64
C THR A 139 -1.44 -8.31 -11.51
N TYR A 140 -2.18 -9.37 -11.14
CA TYR A 140 -3.11 -9.33 -10.02
C TYR A 140 -2.39 -9.13 -8.67
N MET A 141 -1.22 -9.76 -8.45
CA MET A 141 -0.39 -9.48 -7.27
C MET A 141 0.01 -8.01 -7.16
N GLY A 142 0.26 -7.33 -8.29
CA GLY A 142 0.55 -5.89 -8.32
C GLY A 142 -0.64 -4.99 -8.01
N PHE A 143 -1.88 -5.44 -8.24
CA PHE A 143 -3.08 -4.61 -8.00
C PHE A 143 -3.45 -4.51 -6.52
N TYR A 144 -3.29 -5.58 -5.73
CA TYR A 144 -3.78 -5.59 -4.35
C TYR A 144 -3.11 -4.54 -3.43
N PRO A 145 -1.79 -4.28 -3.46
CA PRO A 145 -1.19 -3.20 -2.67
C PRO A 145 -1.73 -1.83 -3.05
N VAL A 146 -1.95 -1.58 -4.35
CA VAL A 146 -2.52 -0.31 -4.85
C VAL A 146 -3.96 -0.13 -4.37
N ILE A 147 -4.78 -1.18 -4.44
CA ILE A 147 -6.18 -1.11 -3.98
C ILE A 147 -6.27 -0.98 -2.46
N GLY A 148 -5.42 -1.70 -1.72
CA GLY A 148 -5.31 -1.55 -0.27
C GLY A 148 -4.98 -0.10 0.12
N ASN A 149 -3.97 0.49 -0.52
CA ASN A 149 -3.59 1.88 -0.35
C ASN A 149 -4.77 2.86 -0.61
N LEU A 150 -5.39 2.77 -1.79
CA LEU A 150 -6.49 3.65 -2.18
C LEU A 150 -7.71 3.55 -1.25
N VAL A 151 -8.01 2.35 -0.74
CA VAL A 151 -9.08 2.13 0.25
C VAL A 151 -8.69 2.65 1.63
N GLU A 152 -7.43 2.48 2.05
CA GLU A 152 -6.94 2.98 3.33
C GLU A 152 -6.90 4.51 3.39
N HIS A 153 -6.60 5.18 2.27
CA HIS A 153 -6.70 6.63 2.17
C HIS A 153 -8.08 7.16 2.59
N GLU A 154 -9.17 6.53 2.12
CA GLU A 154 -10.55 6.88 2.53
C GLU A 154 -10.81 6.62 4.04
N LEU A 155 -10.04 5.75 4.70
CA LEU A 155 -10.15 5.52 6.15
C LEU A 155 -9.37 6.54 6.99
N ILE A 156 -8.27 7.10 6.45
CA ILE A 156 -7.33 7.94 7.21
C ILE A 156 -7.38 9.43 6.88
N PHE A 157 -7.98 9.82 5.76
CA PHE A 157 -7.96 11.20 5.26
C PHE A 157 -8.52 12.23 6.27
N GLU A 158 -9.73 12.02 6.79
CA GLU A 158 -10.31 12.91 7.80
C GLU A 158 -9.43 12.95 9.06
N LYS A 159 -8.84 11.82 9.45
CA LYS A 159 -7.97 11.74 10.63
C LYS A 159 -6.65 12.48 10.44
N PHE A 160 -6.14 12.59 9.22
CA PHE A 160 -4.97 13.41 8.87
C PHE A 160 -5.25 14.91 9.05
N ILE A 161 -6.47 15.35 8.70
CA ILE A 161 -6.93 16.73 8.93
C ILE A 161 -7.13 16.98 10.44
N ASP A 162 -7.79 16.07 11.16
CA ASP A 162 -8.05 16.15 12.60
C ASP A 162 -6.80 16.32 13.48
N ILE A 163 -5.64 15.81 13.03
CA ILE A 163 -4.35 15.94 13.75
C ILE A 163 -3.57 17.21 13.38
N GLY A 164 -4.15 18.09 12.55
CA GLY A 164 -3.69 19.46 12.31
C GLY A 164 -3.07 19.73 10.94
N PHE A 165 -3.03 18.76 10.02
CA PHE A 165 -2.37 18.94 8.72
C PHE A 165 -3.30 19.45 7.62
N ASP A 166 -2.74 20.20 6.66
CA ASP A 166 -3.47 20.68 5.49
C ASP A 166 -3.79 19.51 4.55
N LYS A 167 -5.06 19.33 4.18
CA LYS A 167 -5.52 18.29 3.24
C LYS A 167 -4.73 18.23 1.93
N ARG A 168 -4.18 19.36 1.44
CA ARG A 168 -3.32 19.44 0.24
C ARG A 168 -1.99 18.71 0.41
N ASN A 169 -1.55 18.51 1.66
CA ASN A 169 -0.36 17.75 2.04
C ASN A 169 -0.67 16.27 2.37
N PHE A 170 -1.89 15.78 2.13
CA PHE A 170 -2.21 14.37 2.35
C PHE A 170 -1.58 13.45 1.29
N LEU A 171 -1.74 13.77 0.00
CA LEU A 171 -1.11 13.01 -1.09
C LEU A 171 0.13 13.72 -1.66
N GLY A 172 1.13 12.96 -2.09
CA GLY A 172 2.25 13.47 -2.90
C GLY A 172 1.87 13.57 -4.38
N CYS A 173 2.61 14.34 -5.19
CA CYS A 173 2.31 14.57 -6.61
C CYS A 173 1.99 13.28 -7.39
N ILE A 174 0.92 13.27 -8.19
CA ILE A 174 0.60 12.10 -9.03
C ILE A 174 1.57 12.04 -10.22
N SER A 175 2.16 10.87 -10.44
CA SER A 175 2.84 10.54 -11.70
C SER A 175 1.85 10.70 -12.89
N PRO A 176 2.25 11.37 -13.99
CA PRO A 176 1.38 11.55 -15.14
C PRO A 176 0.90 10.19 -15.69
N PRO A 177 -0.35 10.10 -16.19
CA PRO A 177 -0.87 8.85 -16.71
C PRO A 177 -0.10 8.38 -17.95
N PRO A 178 -0.09 7.07 -18.25
CA PRO A 178 0.36 6.58 -19.54
C PRO A 178 -0.56 7.09 -20.67
N ASP A 179 -0.10 6.99 -21.92
CA ASP A 179 -0.92 7.36 -23.08
C ASP A 179 -2.09 6.37 -23.27
N TYR A 180 -3.20 6.67 -22.61
CA TYR A 180 -4.45 5.91 -22.69
C TYR A 180 -5.00 5.80 -24.12
N LYS A 181 -4.76 6.80 -24.98
CA LYS A 181 -5.22 6.75 -26.38
C LYS A 181 -4.44 5.69 -27.16
N THR A 182 -3.11 5.68 -27.02
CA THR A 182 -2.28 4.64 -27.63
C THR A 182 -2.63 3.27 -27.09
N LEU A 183 -2.76 3.10 -25.77
CA LEU A 183 -3.17 1.84 -25.13
C LEU A 183 -4.53 1.32 -25.61
N ALA A 184 -5.56 2.19 -25.68
CA ALA A 184 -6.86 1.79 -26.21
C ALA A 184 -6.80 1.45 -27.71
N SER A 185 -5.98 2.16 -28.49
CA SER A 185 -5.86 1.91 -29.93
C SER A 185 -5.17 0.59 -30.28
N THR A 186 -4.19 0.15 -29.48
CA THR A 186 -3.50 -1.13 -29.67
C THR A 186 -4.34 -2.30 -29.18
N ALA A 187 -5.13 -2.09 -28.12
CA ALA A 187 -6.08 -3.06 -27.60
C ALA A 187 -7.14 -3.49 -28.62
N VAL A 188 -7.67 -2.55 -29.41
CA VAL A 188 -8.72 -2.82 -30.41
C VAL A 188 -8.19 -3.45 -31.71
N LYS A 189 -6.89 -3.30 -32.00
CA LYS A 189 -6.35 -3.55 -33.35
C LYS A 189 -5.59 -4.86 -33.55
N SER A 190 -5.37 -5.69 -32.52
CA SER A 190 -4.31 -6.69 -32.63
C SER A 190 -4.53 -8.03 -31.90
N SER A 191 -3.95 -9.08 -32.50
CA SER A 191 -3.51 -10.31 -31.86
C SER A 191 -2.35 -10.12 -30.87
N PHE A 192 -1.87 -8.87 -30.72
CA PHE A 192 -0.82 -8.41 -29.81
C PHE A 192 -1.40 -7.60 -28.63
N TYR A 193 -2.68 -7.83 -28.29
CA TYR A 193 -3.29 -7.26 -27.08
C TYR A 193 -2.36 -7.53 -25.89
N ARG A 194 -1.86 -6.46 -25.26
CA ARG A 194 -1.16 -6.56 -23.97
C ARG A 194 -2.18 -7.02 -22.95
N LYS A 195 -2.24 -8.34 -22.83
CA LYS A 195 -3.12 -9.15 -22.01
C LYS A 195 -3.22 -8.60 -20.58
N GLU A 196 -2.15 -8.01 -20.06
CA GLU A 196 -2.03 -7.38 -18.74
C GLU A 196 -2.86 -6.08 -18.58
N ILE A 197 -3.16 -5.37 -19.67
CA ILE A 197 -3.90 -4.10 -19.71
C ILE A 197 -5.39 -4.38 -19.94
N GLY A 198 -5.92 -5.22 -19.05
CA GLY A 198 -7.31 -5.71 -19.07
C GLY A 198 -8.33 -4.71 -18.53
N PHE A 199 -9.61 -5.11 -18.56
CA PHE A 199 -10.69 -4.42 -17.86
C PHE A 199 -10.38 -4.08 -16.39
N PRO A 200 -9.74 -4.97 -15.58
CA PRO A 200 -9.33 -4.63 -14.22
C PRO A 200 -8.35 -3.46 -14.14
N TRP A 201 -7.40 -3.38 -15.07
CA TRP A 201 -6.40 -2.31 -15.11
C TRP A 201 -7.07 -0.95 -15.40
N TRP A 202 -7.99 -0.90 -16.37
CA TRP A 202 -8.75 0.31 -16.67
C TRP A 202 -9.62 0.78 -15.50
N CYS A 203 -10.25 -0.16 -14.78
CA CYS A 203 -11.01 0.15 -13.56
C CYS A 203 -10.10 0.70 -12.45
N LEU A 204 -8.91 0.11 -12.26
CA LEU A 204 -7.96 0.53 -11.25
C LEU A 204 -7.35 1.90 -11.56
N GLU A 205 -6.99 2.19 -12.82
CA GLU A 205 -6.49 3.50 -13.22
C GLU A 205 -7.53 4.60 -13.04
N TYR A 206 -8.80 4.34 -13.41
CA TYR A 206 -9.89 5.26 -13.10
C TYR A 206 -10.01 5.50 -11.59
N PHE A 207 -10.04 4.42 -10.80
CA PHE A 207 -10.21 4.48 -9.35
C PHE A 207 -9.08 5.25 -8.68
N ARG A 208 -7.82 5.00 -9.09
CA ARG A 208 -6.62 5.71 -8.61
C ARG A 208 -6.77 7.21 -8.77
N HIS A 209 -7.07 7.69 -9.98
CA HIS A 209 -7.20 9.12 -10.23
C HIS A 209 -8.39 9.74 -9.50
N TRP A 210 -9.55 9.07 -9.51
CA TRP A 210 -10.76 9.58 -8.88
C TRP A 210 -10.65 9.69 -7.35
N ILE A 211 -10.04 8.71 -6.68
CA ILE A 211 -9.70 8.77 -5.25
C ILE A 211 -8.76 9.95 -4.96
N SER A 212 -7.81 10.24 -5.84
CA SER A 212 -6.91 11.37 -5.65
C SER A 212 -7.61 12.74 -5.73
N ILE A 213 -8.70 12.87 -6.52
CA ILE A 213 -9.56 14.07 -6.52
C ILE A 213 -10.21 14.26 -5.15
N ARG A 214 -10.81 13.20 -4.59
CA ARG A 214 -11.47 13.21 -3.28
C ARG A 214 -10.53 13.67 -2.16
N HIS A 215 -9.25 13.34 -2.32
CA HIS A 215 -8.16 13.64 -1.41
C HIS A 215 -7.35 14.91 -1.77
N TRP A 216 -7.95 15.84 -2.53
CA TRP A 216 -7.52 17.24 -2.67
C TRP A 216 -6.11 17.50 -3.23
N ILE A 217 -5.63 16.63 -4.11
CA ILE A 217 -4.31 16.77 -4.73
C ILE A 217 -4.23 17.81 -5.88
N GLY A 218 -5.37 18.27 -6.42
CA GLY A 218 -5.43 19.18 -7.58
C GLY A 218 -6.57 18.84 -8.55
N ASP A 219 -6.60 19.52 -9.69
CA ASP A 219 -7.64 19.40 -10.73
C ASP A 219 -7.21 18.45 -11.88
N GLU A 220 -5.90 18.29 -12.10
CA GLU A 220 -5.31 17.36 -13.07
C GLU A 220 -5.80 15.90 -12.96
N PRO A 221 -6.02 15.32 -11.75
CA PRO A 221 -6.51 13.95 -11.63
C PRO A 221 -7.95 13.80 -12.14
N ALA A 222 -8.75 14.88 -12.16
CA ALA A 222 -10.09 14.84 -12.77
C ALA A 222 -9.99 14.60 -14.27
N LEU A 223 -9.09 15.31 -14.94
CA LEU A 223 -8.78 15.11 -16.36
C LEU A 223 -8.26 13.68 -16.60
N TYR A 224 -7.41 13.15 -15.71
CA TYR A 224 -6.86 11.80 -15.85
C TYR A 224 -7.91 10.70 -15.63
N ALA A 225 -8.79 10.86 -14.64
CA ALA A 225 -9.92 9.96 -14.40
C ALA A 225 -10.89 9.96 -15.59
N ASP A 226 -11.23 11.13 -16.12
CA ASP A 226 -12.09 11.25 -17.31
C ASP A 226 -11.44 10.66 -18.57
N CYS A 227 -10.12 10.84 -18.75
CA CYS A 227 -9.38 10.21 -19.84
C CYS A 227 -9.36 8.68 -19.71
N ALA A 228 -9.08 8.14 -18.52
CA ALA A 228 -9.09 6.71 -18.25
C ALA A 228 -10.49 6.10 -18.49
N LEU A 229 -11.55 6.78 -18.02
CA LEU A 229 -12.93 6.39 -18.26
C LEU A 229 -13.29 6.43 -19.75
N PHE A 230 -12.92 7.51 -20.46
CA PHE A 230 -13.24 7.68 -21.87
C PHE A 230 -12.59 6.61 -22.74
N TRP A 231 -11.26 6.45 -22.64
CA TRP A 231 -10.51 5.48 -23.45
C TRP A 231 -10.79 4.04 -23.03
N GLY A 232 -10.87 3.78 -21.72
CA GLY A 232 -11.30 2.47 -21.19
C GLY A 232 -12.69 2.08 -21.70
N SER A 233 -13.64 3.03 -21.77
CA SER A 233 -14.99 2.79 -22.33
C SER A 233 -15.02 2.51 -23.84
N LYS A 234 -13.97 2.87 -24.59
CA LYS A 234 -13.84 2.50 -26.01
C LYS A 234 -13.41 1.04 -26.18
N VAL A 235 -12.65 0.49 -25.23
CA VAL A 235 -12.22 -0.92 -25.21
C VAL A 235 -13.26 -1.81 -24.52
N HIS A 236 -13.84 -1.32 -23.42
CA HIS A 236 -14.77 -2.05 -22.57
C HIS A 236 -16.01 -1.19 -22.23
N PRO A 237 -17.10 -1.28 -23.00
CA PRO A 237 -18.28 -0.42 -22.82
C PRO A 237 -18.93 -0.46 -21.42
N SER A 238 -18.76 -1.55 -20.68
CA SER A 238 -19.21 -1.71 -19.29
C SER A 238 -18.55 -0.75 -18.30
N MET A 239 -17.38 -0.17 -18.63
CA MET A 239 -16.64 0.77 -17.78
C MET A 239 -17.55 1.83 -17.17
N LYS A 240 -18.41 2.50 -17.97
CA LYS A 240 -19.29 3.58 -17.49
C LYS A 240 -20.25 3.18 -16.37
N ALA A 241 -20.72 1.94 -16.37
CA ALA A 241 -21.59 1.43 -15.32
C ALA A 241 -20.77 0.96 -14.11
N THR A 242 -19.64 0.29 -14.35
CA THR A 242 -18.76 -0.20 -13.30
C THR A 242 -18.12 0.93 -12.49
N THR A 243 -17.64 1.99 -13.14
CA THR A 243 -17.04 3.14 -12.44
C THR A 243 -18.06 3.90 -11.61
N ARG A 244 -19.32 3.99 -12.05
CA ARG A 244 -20.42 4.50 -11.22
C ARG A 244 -20.62 3.62 -9.98
N ASN A 245 -20.75 2.30 -10.14
CA ASN A 245 -20.93 1.40 -9.00
C ASN A 245 -19.74 1.44 -8.02
N ILE A 246 -18.51 1.66 -8.51
CA ILE A 246 -17.32 1.88 -7.68
C ILE A 246 -17.47 3.18 -6.88
N ARG A 247 -17.88 4.27 -7.53
CA ARG A 247 -18.14 5.55 -6.86
C ARG A 247 -19.23 5.42 -5.80
N ASP A 248 -20.39 4.86 -6.15
CA ASP A 248 -21.53 4.69 -5.24
C ASP A 248 -21.13 3.88 -3.98
N LEU A 249 -20.32 2.83 -4.15
CA LEU A 249 -19.78 2.02 -3.04
C LEU A 249 -18.90 2.85 -2.10
N ILE A 250 -18.03 3.71 -2.64
CA ILE A 250 -17.10 4.53 -1.86
C ILE A 250 -17.84 5.71 -1.21
N GLU A 251 -18.62 6.46 -1.99
CA GLU A 251 -19.41 7.61 -1.55
C GLU A 251 -20.46 7.24 -0.48
N SER A 252 -20.93 5.98 -0.44
CA SER A 252 -21.82 5.48 0.62
C SER A 252 -21.15 5.33 2.00
N GLY A 253 -19.82 5.43 2.10
CA GLY A 253 -19.06 5.35 3.35
C GLY A 253 -18.98 3.95 3.99
N VAL A 254 -19.53 2.91 3.38
CA VAL A 254 -19.63 1.55 3.97
C VAL A 254 -18.28 0.89 4.28
N LEU A 255 -17.20 1.35 3.65
CA LEU A 255 -15.84 0.90 3.97
C LEU A 255 -15.40 1.29 5.39
N THR A 256 -16.02 2.29 6.02
CA THR A 256 -15.75 2.64 7.42
C THR A 256 -16.29 1.62 8.43
N ASP A 257 -17.22 0.72 8.04
CA ASP A 257 -17.66 -0.37 8.92
C ASP A 257 -16.62 -1.51 8.94
N ARG A 258 -15.72 -1.45 9.92
CA ARG A 258 -14.74 -2.50 10.24
C ARG A 258 -15.31 -3.93 10.32
N LYS A 259 -16.60 -4.12 10.62
CA LYS A 259 -17.23 -5.45 10.67
C LYS A 259 -17.49 -6.01 9.27
N GLN A 260 -17.82 -5.15 8.31
CA GLN A 260 -18.17 -5.52 6.93
C GLN A 260 -17.09 -5.17 5.91
N TYR A 261 -16.03 -4.44 6.30
CA TYR A 261 -14.90 -4.00 5.46
C TYR A 261 -14.42 -5.06 4.48
N HIS A 262 -14.12 -6.27 4.98
CA HIS A 262 -13.68 -7.42 4.17
C HIS A 262 -14.64 -7.77 3.02
N ARG A 263 -15.96 -7.61 3.23
CA ARG A 263 -16.98 -7.82 2.20
C ARG A 263 -17.00 -6.67 1.21
N HIS A 264 -16.99 -5.42 1.70
CA HIS A 264 -17.02 -4.24 0.83
C HIS A 264 -15.78 -4.13 -0.07
N VAL A 265 -14.58 -4.46 0.43
CA VAL A 265 -13.38 -4.58 -0.40
C VAL A 265 -13.51 -5.74 -1.40
N ASN A 266 -14.05 -6.89 -1.01
CA ASN A 266 -14.32 -7.98 -1.95
C ASN A 266 -15.38 -7.60 -3.01
N THR A 267 -16.37 -6.76 -2.70
CA THR A 267 -17.31 -6.18 -3.67
C THR A 267 -16.59 -5.24 -4.64
N LEU A 268 -15.67 -4.39 -4.15
CA LEU A 268 -14.84 -3.50 -4.98
C LEU A 268 -13.99 -4.32 -5.98
N LEU A 269 -13.31 -5.37 -5.51
CA LEU A 269 -12.54 -6.29 -6.35
C LEU A 269 -13.42 -6.97 -7.42
N GLU A 270 -14.63 -7.41 -7.04
CA GLU A 270 -15.57 -8.08 -7.95
C GLU A 270 -16.17 -7.14 -9.01
N LEU A 271 -16.37 -5.86 -8.70
CA LEU A 271 -16.70 -4.81 -9.68
C LEU A 271 -15.58 -4.67 -10.71
N MET A 272 -14.33 -4.62 -10.25
CA MET A 272 -13.13 -4.51 -11.10
C MET A 272 -12.77 -5.82 -11.83
N LYS A 273 -13.42 -6.94 -11.55
CA LYS A 273 -13.04 -8.30 -12.02
C LYS A 273 -11.64 -8.72 -11.59
N ILE A 274 -11.21 -8.26 -10.42
CA ILE A 274 -10.02 -8.74 -9.72
C ILE A 274 -10.46 -9.91 -8.81
N PRO A 275 -9.67 -10.98 -8.67
CA PRO A 275 -10.02 -12.07 -7.76
C PRO A 275 -10.22 -11.56 -6.32
N LYS A 276 -11.11 -12.22 -5.59
CA LYS A 276 -11.44 -11.86 -4.21
C LYS A 276 -10.43 -12.45 -3.22
N PHE A 277 -10.21 -11.76 -2.11
CA PHE A 277 -9.52 -12.32 -0.97
C PHE A 277 -10.36 -13.44 -0.34
N THR A 278 -9.73 -14.59 -0.13
CA THR A 278 -10.30 -15.82 0.45
C THR A 278 -9.92 -16.03 1.92
N GLU A 279 -8.83 -15.39 2.36
CA GLU A 279 -8.46 -15.29 3.78
C GLU A 279 -8.17 -13.84 4.13
N TRP A 280 -8.62 -13.44 5.32
CA TRP A 280 -8.51 -12.10 5.87
C TRP A 280 -7.89 -12.17 7.26
N THR A 281 -7.03 -11.22 7.58
CA THR A 281 -6.26 -11.25 8.84
C THR A 281 -6.37 -9.94 9.61
N PHE A 282 -6.52 -10.07 10.93
CA PHE A 282 -6.64 -8.99 11.90
C PHE A 282 -5.42 -8.96 12.82
N ILE A 283 -5.06 -7.75 13.28
CA ILE A 283 -4.08 -7.54 14.34
C ILE A 283 -4.83 -7.02 15.57
N LYS A 284 -4.44 -7.47 16.77
CA LYS A 284 -4.94 -6.97 18.06
C LYS A 284 -3.80 -6.84 19.05
N SER A 285 -3.94 -5.99 20.07
CA SER A 285 -2.98 -5.96 21.17
C SER A 285 -3.06 -7.25 21.99
N GLY A 286 -1.91 -7.87 22.25
CA GLY A 286 -1.76 -8.97 23.19
C GLY A 286 -1.64 -8.51 24.64
N LYS A 287 -1.54 -9.46 25.58
CA LYS A 287 -1.43 -9.15 27.02
C LYS A 287 -0.19 -8.34 27.38
N ASP A 288 0.91 -8.55 26.65
CA ASP A 288 2.21 -7.93 26.89
C ASP A 288 2.54 -6.84 25.84
N SER A 289 1.52 -6.12 25.36
CA SER A 289 1.62 -5.13 24.27
C SER A 289 2.35 -5.62 23.00
N THR A 290 2.33 -6.93 22.78
CA THR A 290 2.85 -7.56 21.55
C THR A 290 1.69 -7.77 20.59
N PRO A 291 1.76 -7.28 19.33
CA PRO A 291 0.69 -7.49 18.36
C PRO A 291 0.44 -8.99 18.09
N LEU A 292 -0.80 -9.41 18.25
CA LEU A 292 -1.27 -10.78 17.95
C LEU A 292 -2.09 -10.79 16.66
N VAL A 293 -1.94 -11.87 15.89
CA VAL A 293 -2.48 -11.97 14.53
C VAL A 293 -3.48 -13.12 14.44
N TYR A 294 -4.63 -12.85 13.83
CA TYR A 294 -5.75 -13.79 13.75
C TYR A 294 -6.32 -13.82 12.34
N ARG A 295 -6.40 -15.01 11.75
CA ARG A 295 -7.21 -15.23 10.54
C ARG A 295 -8.70 -15.17 10.88
N LEU A 296 -9.48 -14.52 10.01
CA LEU A 296 -10.93 -14.62 10.01
C LEU A 296 -11.33 -16.06 9.68
N ALA A 297 -12.07 -16.72 10.56
CA ALA A 297 -12.55 -18.07 10.31
C ALA A 297 -13.61 -18.07 9.19
N HIS A 298 -13.18 -18.32 7.95
CA HIS A 298 -14.09 -18.50 6.82
C HIS A 298 -14.90 -19.79 6.98
N LYS A 299 -16.23 -19.69 6.83
CA LYS A 299 -17.15 -20.83 6.70
C LYS A 299 -17.47 -21.18 5.23
N GLU A 300 -16.74 -20.63 4.28
CA GLU A 300 -16.95 -20.89 2.86
C GLU A 300 -16.21 -22.17 2.44
N LYS A 301 -16.99 -23.21 2.11
CA LYS A 301 -16.47 -24.42 1.49
C LYS A 301 -16.03 -24.10 0.06
N ILE A 302 -14.73 -23.93 -0.15
CA ILE A 302 -14.14 -24.08 -1.48
C ILE A 302 -14.40 -25.53 -1.91
N ASN A 303 -15.20 -25.73 -2.96
CA ASN A 303 -15.57 -27.06 -3.42
C ASN A 303 -14.40 -27.69 -4.22
N PRO A 304 -13.69 -28.71 -3.71
CA PRO A 304 -12.43 -29.17 -4.32
C PRO A 304 -12.63 -29.99 -5.60
N ASN A 305 -13.87 -30.38 -5.92
CA ASN A 305 -14.16 -31.35 -6.98
C ASN A 305 -14.20 -30.74 -8.40
N GLY A 306 -13.81 -29.47 -8.56
CA GLY A 306 -13.54 -28.88 -9.87
C GLY A 306 -12.13 -29.24 -10.34
N SER A 307 -11.99 -30.31 -11.11
CA SER A 307 -10.70 -30.75 -11.69
C SER A 307 -10.15 -29.75 -12.72
N ASN A 308 -9.44 -28.73 -12.23
CA ASN A 308 -8.43 -27.95 -12.95
C ASN A 308 -7.46 -27.43 -11.88
N SER A 309 -6.14 -27.42 -12.13
CA SER A 309 -5.18 -27.09 -11.07
C SER A 309 -5.39 -25.66 -10.53
N HIS A 310 -5.20 -25.48 -9.23
CA HIS A 310 -5.56 -24.25 -8.51
C HIS A 310 -4.34 -23.68 -7.80
N VAL A 311 -3.92 -22.46 -8.17
CA VAL A 311 -2.80 -21.78 -7.50
C VAL A 311 -3.35 -20.83 -6.44
N LEU A 312 -3.24 -21.26 -5.18
CA LEU A 312 -3.39 -20.38 -4.04
C LEU A 312 -2.16 -19.47 -3.94
N LYS A 313 -2.37 -18.15 -3.85
CA LYS A 313 -1.30 -17.19 -3.56
C LYS A 313 -1.57 -16.53 -2.21
N THR A 314 -0.55 -16.53 -1.38
CA THR A 314 -0.47 -15.67 -0.19
C THR A 314 0.11 -14.34 -0.66
N MET A 315 -0.53 -13.22 -0.29
CA MET A 315 0.19 -11.96 -0.21
C MET A 315 1.18 -12.09 0.95
N GLY A 316 2.46 -12.30 0.62
CA GLY A 316 3.52 -11.85 1.50
C GLY A 316 3.25 -10.37 1.75
N THR A 317 3.06 -9.99 3.01
CA THR A 317 2.41 -8.71 3.38
C THR A 317 3.36 -7.51 3.25
N THR A 318 4.01 -7.41 2.09
CA THR A 318 4.79 -6.25 1.68
C THR A 318 3.84 -5.19 1.11
N LEU A 319 3.07 -4.55 2.00
CA LEU A 319 2.24 -3.39 1.69
C LEU A 319 3.13 -2.16 1.42
N LYS A 320 3.89 -2.20 0.31
CA LYS A 320 4.67 -1.05 -0.17
C LYS A 320 3.74 0.05 -0.65
N HIS A 321 3.61 1.07 0.18
CA HIS A 321 2.87 2.28 -0.14
C HIS A 321 3.80 3.24 -0.89
N GLY A 322 3.98 2.96 -2.18
CA GLY A 322 4.70 3.83 -3.10
C GLY A 322 3.77 4.31 -4.19
N PHE A 323 3.24 5.53 -4.05
CA PHE A 323 3.05 6.34 -5.25
C PHE A 323 4.44 6.69 -5.77
N GLN A 324 4.67 6.60 -7.08
CA GLN A 324 5.89 7.13 -7.70
C GLN A 324 5.82 8.65 -7.72
N SER A 325 6.07 9.25 -6.56
CA SER A 325 6.43 10.65 -6.44
C SER A 325 7.85 10.82 -6.97
N ASN A 326 7.97 11.03 -8.29
CA ASN A 326 9.15 11.71 -8.81
C ASN A 326 9.16 13.11 -8.19
N LEU A 327 10.11 13.35 -7.27
CA LEU A 327 10.55 14.69 -6.89
C LEU A 327 11.49 15.26 -7.96
#